data_AF-A0A1E5QIV6-F1
#
_entry.id   AF-A0A1E5QIV6-F1
#
_cell.length_a   1.000
_cell.length_b   1.000
_cell.length_c   1.000
_cell.angle_alpha   90.00
_cell.angle_beta   90.00
_cell.angle_gamma   90.00
#
_symmetry.space_group_name_H-M   'P 1'
#
loop_
_entity.id
_entity.type
_entity.pdbx_description
1 polymer ?
#
loop_
_entity_poly.entity_id
_entity_poly.type
_entity_poly.pdbx_seq_one_letter_code
_entity_poly.pdbx_strand_id
1 'polypeptide(L)'
;MPYWLPEDFRVYTNGGIVTNNAGGMQGFEGRILPTVNQYRGEDGGYVAFYSRDPTKAVYSVGGGIYVVGQIRLKGRYKGRIFHPEGYENQDISAAQEFKELCFKTFGVQGWAGGDTGGWFGR
;
A
#
# COMPACT_ATOMS: atom_id res chain seq x y z
N MET A 1 15.88 11.64 -10.66
CA MET A 1 14.45 11.65 -10.31
C MET A 1 14.27 10.79 -9.07
N PRO A 2 13.49 11.20 -8.07
CA PRO A 2 13.30 10.38 -6.86
C PRO A 2 12.63 9.05 -7.21
N TYR A 3 13.13 7.94 -6.64
CA TYR A 3 12.64 6.56 -6.87
C TYR A 3 11.43 6.22 -5.99
N TRP A 4 10.54 7.17 -5.72
CA TRP A 4 9.38 6.97 -4.86
C TRP A 4 8.10 7.46 -5.53
N LEU A 5 6.97 6.85 -5.16
CA LEU A 5 5.64 7.18 -5.65
C LEU A 5 5.21 8.57 -5.15
N PRO A 6 4.45 9.32 -5.96
CA PRO A 6 3.95 10.63 -5.56
C PRO A 6 2.91 10.51 -4.42
N GLU A 7 2.75 11.55 -3.61
CA GLU A 7 1.82 11.51 -2.46
C GLU A 7 0.35 11.43 -2.89
N ASP A 8 0.04 11.90 -4.10
CA ASP A 8 -1.26 11.81 -4.77
C ASP A 8 -1.35 10.61 -5.74
N PHE A 9 -0.64 9.51 -5.44
CA PHE A 9 -0.58 8.32 -6.28
C PHE A 9 -1.95 7.83 -6.72
N ARG A 10 -2.18 7.87 -8.03
CA ARG A 10 -3.47 7.52 -8.62
C ARG A 10 -3.53 6.04 -8.95
N VAL A 11 -4.59 5.39 -8.49
CA VAL A 11 -4.93 4.00 -8.81
C VAL A 11 -6.29 3.95 -9.49
N TYR A 12 -6.53 2.90 -10.24
CA TYR A 12 -7.77 2.65 -10.96
C TYR A 12 -8.29 1.29 -10.58
N THR A 13 -9.58 1.18 -10.26
CA THR A 13 -10.21 -0.09 -9.87
C THR A 13 -11.59 -0.28 -10.47
N ASN A 14 -11.97 -1.53 -10.73
CA ASN A 14 -13.34 -1.92 -11.11
C ASN A 14 -14.02 -2.80 -10.04
N GLY A 15 -13.50 -2.80 -8.80
CA GLY A 15 -14.01 -3.63 -7.71
C GLY A 15 -13.45 -5.06 -7.65
N GLY A 16 -12.62 -5.46 -8.61
CA GLY A 16 -11.89 -6.75 -8.57
C GLY A 16 -10.41 -6.62 -8.95
N ILE A 17 -10.07 -5.70 -9.85
CA ILE A 17 -8.70 -5.42 -10.28
C ILE A 17 -8.31 -4.01 -9.82
N VAL A 18 -7.04 -3.82 -9.48
CA VAL A 18 -6.43 -2.50 -9.22
C VAL A 18 -5.16 -2.33 -10.04
N THR A 19 -4.95 -1.15 -10.61
CA THR A 19 -3.79 -0.80 -11.44
C THR A 19 -3.40 0.66 -11.27
N ASN A 20 -2.13 0.99 -11.48
CA ASN A 20 -1.65 2.37 -11.54
C ASN A 20 -1.56 2.92 -12.98
N ASN A 21 -1.92 2.10 -13.97
CA ASN A 21 -1.96 2.51 -15.38
C ASN A 21 -3.39 2.89 -15.78
N ALA A 22 -3.58 4.15 -16.18
CA ALA A 22 -4.85 4.77 -16.52
C ALA A 22 -5.50 4.26 -17.83
N GLY A 23 -4.98 3.18 -18.42
CA GLY A 23 -5.16 2.85 -19.83
C GLY A 23 -6.59 2.52 -20.24
N GLY A 24 -7.45 3.54 -20.41
CA GLY A 24 -8.71 3.50 -21.17
C GLY A 24 -9.73 2.43 -20.77
N MET A 25 -9.55 1.76 -19.64
CA MET A 25 -10.35 0.60 -19.29
C MET A 25 -11.74 1.04 -18.84
N GLN A 26 -12.72 0.80 -19.71
CA GLN A 26 -14.13 1.02 -19.42
C GLN A 26 -14.52 0.26 -18.14
N GLY A 27 -15.19 0.95 -17.20
CA GLY A 27 -15.58 0.38 -15.91
C GLY A 27 -14.54 0.51 -14.79
N PHE A 28 -13.40 1.17 -15.03
CA PHE A 28 -12.45 1.52 -13.96
C PHE A 28 -12.69 2.93 -13.44
N GLU A 29 -12.73 3.06 -12.12
CA GLU A 29 -12.83 4.33 -11.41
C GLU A 29 -11.44 4.73 -10.86
N GLY A 30 -11.06 6.00 -11.08
CA GLY A 30 -9.84 6.57 -10.55
C GLY A 30 -9.98 6.97 -9.08
N ARG A 31 -9.03 6.57 -8.25
CA ARG A 31 -8.94 6.90 -6.82
C ARG A 31 -7.54 7.41 -6.49
N ILE A 32 -7.43 8.27 -5.49
CA ILE A 32 -6.14 8.67 -4.92
C ILE A 32 -5.84 7.72 -3.77
N LEU A 33 -4.70 7.02 -3.84
CA LEU A 33 -4.20 6.19 -2.76
C LEU A 33 -3.30 7.05 -1.86
N PRO A 34 -3.71 7.33 -0.60
CA PRO A 34 -2.87 8.06 0.33
C PRO A 34 -1.48 7.41 0.44
N THR A 35 -0.45 8.16 0.06
CA THR A 35 0.92 7.65 -0.05
C THR A 35 1.84 8.50 0.81
N VAL A 36 2.37 7.92 1.89
CA VAL A 36 3.24 8.64 2.83
C VAL A 36 4.69 8.24 2.63
N ASN A 37 5.53 9.20 2.23
CA ASN A 37 6.96 8.99 1.99
C ASN A 37 7.80 9.22 3.26
N GLN A 38 7.57 8.39 4.30
CA GLN A 38 8.24 8.50 5.60
C GLN A 38 9.75 8.24 5.49
N TYR A 39 10.17 7.29 4.66
CA TYR A 39 11.57 7.04 4.35
C TYR A 39 11.93 7.56 2.96
N ARG A 40 13.05 8.29 2.82
CA ARG A 40 13.52 8.90 1.57
C ARG A 40 14.88 8.39 1.08
N GLY A 41 15.48 7.39 1.74
CA GLY A 41 16.70 6.73 1.25
C GLY A 41 16.43 5.81 0.06
N GLU A 42 17.48 5.36 -0.62
CA GLU A 42 17.39 4.54 -1.84
C GLU A 42 16.85 3.12 -1.58
N ASP A 43 17.18 2.57 -0.42
CA ASP A 43 16.75 1.28 0.13
C ASP A 43 15.37 1.35 0.77
N GLY A 44 14.39 1.87 0.03
CA GLY A 44 13.02 1.94 0.51
C GLY A 44 11.99 1.43 -0.48
N GLY A 45 10.85 1.03 0.08
CA GLY A 45 9.71 0.52 -0.65
C GLY A 45 8.45 0.63 0.20
N TYR A 46 7.35 0.12 -0.32
CA TYR A 46 6.02 0.39 0.22
C TYR A 46 5.42 -0.81 0.93
N VAL A 47 4.80 -0.56 2.07
CA VAL A 47 3.77 -1.44 2.63
C VAL A 47 2.41 -0.81 2.38
N ALA A 48 1.45 -1.63 1.97
CA ALA A 48 0.05 -1.24 1.89
C ALA A 48 -0.62 -1.51 3.25
N PHE A 49 -1.58 -0.66 3.60
CA PHE A 49 -2.38 -0.81 4.81
C PHE A 49 -3.81 -1.21 4.48
N TYR A 50 -4.28 -2.20 5.22
CA TYR A 50 -5.58 -2.81 5.04
C TYR A 50 -6.43 -2.63 6.30
N SER A 51 -7.74 -2.49 6.13
CA SER A 51 -8.70 -2.45 7.23
C SER A 51 -9.96 -3.23 6.88
N ARG A 52 -10.71 -3.64 7.91
CA ARG A 52 -12.10 -4.08 7.78
C ARG A 52 -13.10 -2.93 7.94
N ASP A 53 -12.63 -1.75 8.33
CA ASP A 53 -13.43 -0.54 8.42
C ASP A 53 -13.52 0.13 7.04
N PRO A 54 -14.73 0.23 6.44
CA PRO A 54 -14.89 0.86 5.13
C PRO A 54 -14.82 2.39 5.16
N THR A 55 -14.84 3.05 6.33
CA THR A 55 -14.97 4.52 6.43
C THR A 55 -13.79 5.29 5.83
N LYS A 56 -12.61 4.67 5.74
CA LYS A 56 -11.40 5.21 5.09
C LYS A 56 -10.94 4.40 3.88
N ALA A 57 -11.81 3.54 3.34
CA ALA A 57 -11.48 2.70 2.20
C ALA A 57 -11.21 3.52 0.94
N VAL A 58 -10.10 3.22 0.26
CA VAL A 58 -9.82 3.71 -1.09
C VAL A 58 -10.41 2.75 -2.12
N TYR A 59 -10.18 1.44 -1.93
CA TYR A 59 -10.76 0.37 -2.73
C TYR A 59 -10.83 -0.94 -1.93
N SER A 60 -11.70 -1.85 -2.37
CA SER A 60 -11.84 -3.19 -1.81
C SER A 60 -10.92 -4.17 -2.52
N VAL A 61 -10.38 -5.13 -1.77
CA VAL A 61 -9.69 -6.32 -2.31
C VAL A 61 -10.52 -7.60 -2.13
N GLY A 62 -11.81 -7.45 -1.81
CA GLY A 62 -12.73 -8.56 -1.53
C GLY A 62 -12.72 -8.99 -0.05
N GLY A 63 -13.69 -9.81 0.33
CA GLY A 63 -13.77 -10.40 1.68
C GLY A 63 -13.96 -9.38 2.82
N GLY A 64 -14.48 -8.19 2.53
CA GLY A 64 -14.61 -7.10 3.51
C GLY A 64 -13.28 -6.48 3.91
N ILE A 65 -12.25 -6.60 3.06
CA ILE A 65 -10.93 -6.00 3.26
C ILE A 65 -10.76 -4.83 2.30
N TYR A 66 -10.32 -3.71 2.85
CA TYR A 66 -10.14 -2.46 2.13
C TYR A 66 -8.71 -1.97 2.25
N VAL A 67 -8.16 -1.42 1.18
CA VAL A 67 -6.90 -0.68 1.22
C VAL A 67 -7.20 0.77 1.62
N VAL A 68 -6.45 1.28 2.60
CA VAL A 68 -6.65 2.64 3.13
C VAL A 68 -5.50 3.58 2.80
N GLY A 69 -4.35 3.04 2.41
CA GLY A 69 -3.16 3.83 2.09
C GLY A 69 -1.91 2.96 1.96
N GLN A 70 -0.78 3.62 1.73
CA GLN A 70 0.54 3.00 1.71
C GLN A 70 1.59 3.93 2.32
N ILE A 71 2.63 3.33 2.92
CA ILE A 71 3.73 4.08 3.54
C ILE A 71 5.05 3.53 3.02
N ARG A 72 5.95 4.44 2.64
CA ARG A 72 7.33 4.11 2.27
C ARG A 72 8.20 3.95 3.50
N LEU A 73 8.81 2.79 3.65
CA LEU A 73 9.69 2.43 4.75
C LEU A 73 11.06 1.97 4.22
N LYS A 74 12.04 1.90 5.12
CA LYS A 74 13.35 1.32 4.82
C LYS A 74 13.24 -0.21 4.72
N GLY A 75 13.97 -0.81 3.79
CA GLY A 75 13.96 -2.26 3.56
C GLY A 75 14.24 -2.63 2.11
N ARG A 76 13.75 -3.79 1.67
CA ARG A 76 13.98 -4.26 0.30
C ARG A 76 12.84 -5.12 -0.24
N TYR A 77 12.63 -5.06 -1.54
CA TYR A 77 11.76 -6.00 -2.24
C TYR A 77 12.45 -7.36 -2.43
N LYS A 78 11.70 -8.45 -2.21
CA LYS A 78 12.03 -9.79 -2.67
C LYS A 78 10.92 -10.23 -3.64
N GLY A 79 11.24 -10.21 -4.93
CA GLY A 79 10.21 -10.26 -5.97
C GLY A 79 9.24 -9.07 -5.80
N ARG A 80 7.95 -9.37 -5.67
CA ARG A 80 6.87 -8.39 -5.50
C ARG A 80 6.67 -7.91 -4.07
N ILE A 81 7.18 -8.66 -3.10
CA ILE A 81 6.91 -8.43 -1.69
C ILE A 81 7.98 -7.52 -1.09
N PHE A 82 7.57 -6.38 -0.58
CA PHE A 82 8.44 -5.53 0.22
C PHE A 82 8.61 -6.10 1.62
N HIS A 83 9.85 -6.19 2.06
CA HIS A 83 10.22 -6.54 3.42
C HIS A 83 10.83 -5.32 4.10
N PRO A 84 10.13 -4.72 5.08
CA PRO A 84 10.71 -3.69 5.94
C PRO A 84 11.97 -4.20 6.65
N GLU A 85 12.92 -3.31 6.94
CA GLU A 85 14.12 -3.64 7.72
C GLU A 85 13.73 -4.26 9.07
N GLY A 86 14.33 -5.41 9.41
CA GLY A 86 14.03 -6.17 10.63
C GLY A 86 12.85 -7.15 10.51
N TYR A 87 12.14 -7.13 9.38
CA TYR A 87 10.98 -7.96 9.07
C TYR A 87 11.19 -8.87 7.85
N GLU A 88 12.45 -9.18 7.54
CA GLU A 88 12.78 -10.03 6.40
C GLU A 88 12.16 -11.42 6.53
N ASN A 89 11.41 -11.84 5.50
CA ASN A 89 10.67 -13.10 5.44
C ASN A 89 9.63 -13.30 6.56
N GLN A 90 9.26 -12.25 7.29
CA GLN A 90 8.26 -12.31 8.34
C GLN A 90 6.90 -11.85 7.84
N ASP A 91 5.84 -12.36 8.47
CA ASP A 91 4.49 -11.84 8.28
C ASP A 91 4.32 -10.53 9.08
N ILE A 92 4.26 -9.42 8.36
CA ILE A 92 4.09 -8.08 8.94
C ILE A 92 2.63 -7.77 9.32
N SER A 93 1.66 -8.61 8.93
CA SER A 93 0.24 -8.37 9.23
C SER A 93 -0.09 -8.49 10.71
N ALA A 94 0.66 -9.33 11.44
CA ALA A 94 0.49 -9.55 12.87
C ALA A 94 1.23 -8.50 13.74
N ALA A 95 2.26 -7.86 13.19
CA ALA A 95 3.18 -7.01 13.95
C ALA A 95 2.49 -5.75 14.50
N GLN A 96 2.62 -5.55 15.81
CA GLN A 96 1.92 -4.50 16.55
C GLN A 96 2.32 -3.10 16.11
N GLU A 97 3.60 -2.88 15.82
CA GLU A 97 4.12 -1.60 15.35
C GLU A 97 3.50 -1.14 14.02
N PHE A 98 3.16 -2.05 13.11
CA PHE A 98 2.43 -1.67 11.89
C PHE A 98 0.95 -1.39 12.15
N LYS A 99 0.32 -2.07 13.11
CA LYS A 99 -1.07 -1.75 13.50
C LYS A 99 -1.15 -0.34 14.10
N GLU A 100 -0.20 0.02 14.95
CA GLU A 100 -0.06 1.36 15.51
C GLU A 100 0.24 2.41 14.44
N LEU A 101 1.13 2.10 13.50
CA LEU A 101 1.45 2.99 12.39
C LEU A 101 0.23 3.24 11.49
N CYS A 102 -0.59 2.20 11.24
CA CYS A 102 -1.85 2.33 10.51
C CYS A 102 -2.79 3.33 11.20
N PHE A 103 -3.02 3.13 12.50
CA PHE A 103 -3.90 3.98 13.28
C PHE A 103 -3.40 5.42 13.33
N LYS A 104 -2.10 5.63 13.59
CA LYS A 104 -1.48 6.95 13.64
C LYS A 104 -1.59 7.71 12.32
N THR A 105 -1.46 7.00 11.19
CA THR A 105 -1.37 7.63 9.86
C THR A 105 -2.74 7.81 9.21
N PHE A 106 -3.60 6.80 9.32
CA PHE A 106 -4.88 6.75 8.59
C PHE A 106 -6.11 6.85 9.51
N GLY A 107 -5.93 6.82 10.83
CA GLY A 107 -7.01 6.95 11.80
C GLY A 107 -7.92 5.73 11.91
N VAL A 108 -7.49 4.56 11.41
CA VAL A 108 -8.25 3.32 11.41
C VAL A 108 -7.41 2.15 11.93
N GLN A 109 -8.08 1.19 12.56
CA GLN A 109 -7.45 -0.07 12.92
C GLN A 109 -7.22 -0.91 11.67
N GLY A 110 -6.03 -1.48 11.53
CA GLY A 110 -5.65 -2.20 10.33
C GLY A 110 -4.32 -2.91 10.46
N TRP A 111 -3.87 -3.51 9.37
CA TRP A 111 -2.61 -4.24 9.29
C TRP A 111 -1.85 -3.90 8.01
N ALA A 112 -0.55 -4.18 7.98
CA ALA A 112 0.29 -3.96 6.82
C ALA A 112 0.45 -5.23 5.97
N GLY A 113 0.76 -5.05 4.69
CA GLY A 113 1.18 -6.11 3.78
C GLY A 113 2.15 -5.58 2.72
N GLY A 114 3.05 -6.45 2.26
CA GLY A 114 4.18 -6.05 1.41
C GLY A 114 3.95 -6.16 -0.10
N ASP A 115 2.82 -6.69 -0.57
CA ASP A 115 2.58 -6.91 -2.01
C ASP A 115 2.27 -5.59 -2.75
N THR A 116 3.31 -4.80 -2.96
CA THR A 116 3.27 -3.47 -3.60
C THR A 116 4.27 -3.36 -4.75
N GLY A 117 5.07 -4.40 -5.02
CA GLY A 117 6.04 -4.41 -6.11
C GLY A 117 5.39 -4.29 -7.49
N GLY A 118 4.10 -4.63 -7.59
CA GLY A 118 3.30 -4.46 -8.80
C GLY A 118 3.23 -3.04 -9.33
N TRP A 119 3.32 -2.01 -8.46
CA TRP A 119 3.38 -0.61 -8.90
C TRP A 119 4.61 -0.29 -9.75
N PHE A 120 5.65 -1.10 -9.62
CA PHE A 120 6.95 -0.94 -10.28
C PHE A 120 7.19 -1.99 -11.39
N GLY A 121 6.16 -2.79 -11.74
CA GLY A 121 6.28 -3.85 -12.76
C GLY A 121 7.19 -5.02 -12.35
N ARG A 122 7.33 -5.28 -11.04
CA ARG A 122 8.11 -6.39 -10.49
C ARG A 122 7.25 -7.63 -10.20
#